data_AF-A0A8T4DJ90-F1
#
_entry.id   AF-A0A8T4DJ90-F1
#
_cell.length_a   1.000
_cell.length_b   1.000
_cell.length_c   1.000
_cell.angle_alpha   90.00
_cell.angle_beta   90.00
_cell.angle_gamma   90.00
#
_symmetry.space_group_name_H-M   'P 1'
#
loop_
_entity.id
_entity.type
_entity.pdbx_description
1 polymer ?
#
loop_
_entity_poly.entity_id
_entity_poly.type
_entity_poly.pdbx_seq_one_letter_code
_entity_poly.pdbx_strand_id
1 'polypeptide(L)'
;MDILTASLVSFLVTLVLTPVHIKTFMAMGIVGEDRHKLQRPKVPEMGGIAIFLGIAASYICILSFDDAPLAGYALFSICIVFLVGVIDDIYAIRQRTKLALLAFSAVPLLFYGEGIIDLSFVKIGYGPLYAIMAIIGMAAASNLTNILEGFNGESIGLGVISTGFMIADSWLLGNETIVWILFPVFASLLAFLLFNRYPSKVFPGDTGTLLIGASIGISVILGGHVLLGVIVLMPQIIEF
;
A
#
# COMPACT_ATOMS: atom_id res chain seq x y z
N MET A 1 2.18 -15.50 -16.64
CA MET A 1 2.24 -16.04 -15.26
C MET A 1 0.89 -15.82 -14.62
N ASP A 2 0.34 -16.76 -13.85
CA ASP A 2 -0.95 -16.53 -13.18
C ASP A 2 -0.80 -15.63 -11.93
N ILE A 3 -1.89 -14.94 -11.56
CA ILE A 3 -1.90 -13.99 -10.44
C ILE A 3 -1.61 -14.69 -9.10
N LEU A 4 -2.05 -15.93 -8.92
CA LEU A 4 -1.82 -16.68 -7.67
C LEU A 4 -0.33 -16.94 -7.46
N THR A 5 0.39 -17.29 -8.51
CA THR A 5 1.84 -17.51 -8.51
C THR A 5 2.56 -16.20 -8.23
N ALA A 6 2.14 -15.10 -8.87
CA ALA A 6 2.69 -13.76 -8.61
C ALA A 6 2.52 -13.36 -7.13
N SER A 7 1.30 -13.50 -6.60
CA SER A 7 1.00 -13.20 -5.20
C SER A 7 1.74 -14.12 -4.23
N LEU A 8 1.96 -15.39 -4.58
CA LEU A 8 2.78 -16.31 -3.78
C LEU A 8 4.23 -15.85 -3.70
N VAL A 9 4.80 -15.34 -4.80
CA VAL A 9 6.14 -14.70 -4.77
C VAL A 9 6.16 -13.54 -3.79
N SER A 10 5.14 -12.68 -3.82
CA SER A 10 5.03 -11.55 -2.89
C SER A 10 5.00 -11.99 -1.43
N PHE A 11 4.14 -12.97 -1.11
CA PHE A 11 4.02 -13.56 0.22
C PHE A 11 5.35 -14.14 0.69
N LEU A 12 6.00 -14.99 -0.11
CA LEU A 12 7.21 -15.69 0.27
C LEU A 12 8.39 -14.74 0.46
N VAL A 13 8.55 -13.77 -0.44
CA VAL A 13 9.61 -12.76 -0.32
C VAL A 13 9.42 -11.94 0.96
N THR A 14 8.21 -11.44 1.24
CA THR A 14 7.95 -10.72 2.49
C THR A 14 8.13 -11.61 3.72
N LEU A 15 7.67 -12.86 3.68
CA LEU A 15 7.81 -13.82 4.79
C LEU A 15 9.28 -14.10 5.13
N VAL A 16 10.13 -14.24 4.12
CA VAL A 16 11.57 -14.52 4.28
C VAL A 16 12.35 -13.27 4.68
N LEU A 17 12.02 -12.11 4.11
CA LEU A 17 12.76 -10.88 4.37
C LEU A 17 12.40 -10.23 5.71
N THR A 18 11.17 -10.38 6.21
CA THR A 18 10.75 -9.79 7.49
C THR A 18 11.64 -10.23 8.69
N PRO A 19 11.97 -11.51 8.92
CA PRO A 19 12.87 -11.90 10.01
C PRO A 19 14.31 -11.43 9.80
N VAL A 20 14.77 -11.27 8.55
CA VAL A 20 16.08 -10.67 8.23
C VAL A 20 16.06 -9.20 8.62
N HIS A 21 15.02 -8.46 8.21
CA HIS A 21 14.78 -7.06 8.58
C HIS A 21 14.80 -6.86 10.09
N ILE A 22 14.03 -7.68 10.82
CA ILE A 22 13.96 -7.64 12.29
C ILE A 22 15.36 -7.73 12.91
N LYS A 23 16.16 -8.71 12.51
CA LYS A 23 17.52 -8.90 13.06
C LYS A 23 18.44 -7.73 12.73
N THR A 24 18.42 -7.28 11.47
CA THR A 24 19.29 -6.21 10.98
C THR A 24 18.97 -4.87 11.64
N PHE A 25 17.70 -4.48 11.69
CA PHE A 25 17.29 -3.19 12.25
C PHE A 25 17.43 -3.14 13.76
N MET A 26 17.21 -4.26 14.45
CA MET A 26 17.57 -4.40 15.87
C MET A 26 19.07 -4.21 16.10
N ALA A 27 19.94 -4.78 15.25
CA ALA A 27 21.39 -4.65 15.37
C ALA A 27 21.89 -3.23 15.06
N MET A 28 21.23 -2.53 14.13
CA MET A 28 21.50 -1.13 13.79
C MET A 28 20.94 -0.14 14.82
N GLY A 29 20.08 -0.57 15.73
CA GLY A 29 19.41 0.30 16.70
C GLY A 29 18.31 1.17 16.09
N ILE A 30 17.82 0.85 14.90
CA ILE A 30 16.66 1.51 14.26
C ILE A 30 15.40 0.86 14.82
N VAL A 31 14.96 1.36 15.98
CA VAL A 31 13.92 0.75 16.80
C VAL A 31 13.00 1.80 17.41
N GLY A 32 11.73 1.46 17.55
CA GLY A 32 10.69 2.21 18.26
C GLY A 32 10.29 1.55 19.57
N GLU A 33 9.73 2.33 20.48
CA GLU A 33 9.15 1.80 21.72
C GLU A 33 7.67 1.45 21.53
N ASP A 34 7.27 0.24 21.92
CA ASP A 34 5.85 -0.12 22.04
C ASP A 34 5.24 0.60 23.24
N ARG A 35 4.73 1.82 23.02
CA ARG A 35 4.24 2.73 24.06
C ARG A 35 2.99 2.22 24.78
N HIS A 36 2.30 1.24 24.22
CA HIS A 36 1.09 0.64 24.79
C HIS A 36 1.38 -0.56 25.70
N LYS A 37 2.67 -0.90 25.92
CA LYS A 37 3.10 -1.90 26.90
C LYS A 37 3.84 -1.27 28.08
N LEU A 38 3.60 -1.79 29.28
CA LEU A 38 4.24 -1.32 30.52
C LEU A 38 5.77 -1.28 30.45
N GLN A 39 6.37 -2.30 29.83
CA GLN A 39 7.83 -2.45 29.73
C GLN A 39 8.45 -1.65 28.57
N ARG A 40 7.62 -1.02 27.73
CA ARG A 40 8.04 -0.28 26.52
C ARG A 40 9.15 -0.99 25.73
N PRO A 41 8.93 -2.26 25.32
CA PRO A 41 9.95 -3.01 24.61
C PRO A 41 10.31 -2.30 23.30
N LYS A 42 11.60 -2.36 22.94
CA LYS A 42 12.10 -1.88 21.66
C LYS A 42 11.77 -2.87 20.56
N VAL A 43 11.22 -2.37 19.46
CA VAL A 43 10.77 -3.15 18.30
C VAL A 43 11.35 -2.48 17.04
N PRO A 44 11.91 -3.23 16.07
CA PRO A 44 12.48 -2.64 14.87
C PRO A 44 11.41 -1.92 14.04
N GLU A 45 11.77 -0.75 13.52
CA GLU A 45 10.91 0.08 12.65
C GLU A 45 11.18 -0.19 11.16
N MET A 46 10.50 0.56 10.29
CA MET A 46 10.65 0.54 8.83
C MET A 46 10.41 -0.85 8.19
N GLY A 47 9.59 -1.69 8.81
CA GLY A 47 9.26 -3.04 8.32
C GLY A 47 8.58 -3.04 6.95
N GLY A 48 8.04 -1.91 6.52
CA GLY A 48 7.51 -1.70 5.18
C GLY A 48 8.49 -2.01 4.05
N ILE A 49 9.80 -2.00 4.32
CA ILE A 49 10.82 -2.44 3.36
C ILE A 49 10.58 -3.89 2.91
N ALA A 50 10.25 -4.80 3.83
CA ALA A 50 9.97 -6.19 3.49
C ALA A 50 8.66 -6.36 2.69
N ILE A 51 7.67 -5.50 2.96
CA ILE A 51 6.40 -5.45 2.23
C ILE A 51 6.66 -4.98 0.79
N PHE A 52 7.34 -3.85 0.63
CA PHE A 52 7.71 -3.28 -0.67
C PHE A 52 8.48 -4.28 -1.52
N LEU A 53 9.52 -4.92 -0.98
CA LEU A 53 10.33 -5.87 -1.74
C LEU A 53 9.53 -7.09 -2.20
N GLY A 54 8.55 -7.55 -1.41
CA GLY A 54 7.62 -8.60 -1.83
C GLY A 54 6.72 -8.14 -2.98
N ILE A 55 6.12 -6.96 -2.89
CA ILE A 55 5.27 -6.41 -3.95
C ILE A 55 6.08 -6.20 -5.24
N ALA A 56 7.26 -5.58 -5.11
CA ALA A 56 8.15 -5.31 -6.22
C ALA A 56 8.60 -6.60 -6.92
N ALA A 57 8.99 -7.64 -6.16
CA ALA A 57 9.35 -8.93 -6.74
C ALA A 57 8.20 -9.54 -7.55
N SER A 58 6.97 -9.50 -7.04
CA SER A 58 5.80 -9.98 -7.78
C SER A 58 5.57 -9.21 -9.08
N TYR A 59 5.60 -7.88 -9.05
CA TYR A 59 5.40 -7.08 -10.26
C TYR A 59 6.53 -7.23 -11.27
N ILE A 60 7.78 -7.36 -10.82
CA ILE A 60 8.91 -7.66 -11.71
C ILE A 60 8.72 -9.02 -12.38
N CYS A 61 8.26 -10.04 -11.64
CA CYS A 61 7.94 -11.33 -12.25
C CYS A 61 6.83 -11.20 -13.31
N ILE A 62 5.74 -10.48 -13.01
CA ILE A 62 4.66 -10.25 -13.98
C ILE A 62 5.21 -9.60 -15.25
N LEU A 63 5.98 -8.52 -15.13
CA LEU A 63 6.59 -7.82 -16.27
C LEU A 63 7.60 -8.66 -17.07
N SER A 64 8.21 -9.66 -16.44
CA SER A 64 9.20 -10.52 -17.08
C SER A 64 8.58 -11.65 -17.89
N PHE A 65 7.37 -12.08 -17.51
CA PHE A 65 6.70 -13.25 -18.09
C PHE A 65 5.46 -12.89 -18.92
N ASP A 66 4.91 -11.69 -18.77
CA ASP A 66 3.72 -11.21 -19.46
C ASP A 66 3.91 -9.77 -19.96
N ASP A 67 3.29 -9.42 -21.09
CA ASP A 67 3.23 -8.02 -21.56
C ASP A 67 2.13 -7.26 -20.79
N ALA A 68 2.47 -6.83 -19.58
CA ALA A 68 1.55 -6.26 -18.61
C ALA A 68 1.97 -4.83 -18.19
N PRO A 69 1.79 -3.81 -19.07
CA PRO A 69 2.20 -2.43 -18.78
C PRO A 69 1.59 -1.88 -17.49
N LEU A 70 0.37 -2.32 -17.15
CA LEU A 70 -0.31 -2.04 -15.88
C LEU A 70 0.61 -2.25 -14.67
N ALA A 71 1.30 -3.39 -14.61
CA ALA A 71 2.18 -3.72 -13.49
C ALA A 71 3.39 -2.78 -13.41
N GLY A 72 3.86 -2.26 -14.54
CA GLY A 72 4.96 -1.29 -14.62
C GLY A 72 4.56 0.07 -14.06
N TYR A 73 3.39 0.58 -14.44
CA TYR A 73 2.87 1.84 -13.90
C TYR A 73 2.57 1.72 -12.40
N ALA A 74 1.96 0.62 -11.96
CA ALA A 74 1.70 0.37 -10.55
C ALA A 74 3.01 0.27 -9.75
N LEU A 75 3.99 -0.49 -10.24
CA LEU A 75 5.31 -0.60 -9.60
C LEU A 75 6.00 0.77 -9.49
N PHE A 76 5.97 1.58 -10.54
CA PHE A 76 6.61 2.87 -10.53
C PHE A 76 5.97 3.83 -9.50
N SER A 77 4.64 3.86 -9.41
CA SER A 77 3.94 4.61 -8.37
C SER A 77 4.23 4.11 -6.95
N ILE A 78 4.25 2.79 -6.74
CA ILE A 78 4.61 2.18 -5.45
C ILE A 78 6.05 2.53 -5.06
N CYS A 79 7.00 2.53 -6.00
CA CYS A 79 8.37 2.95 -5.76
C CYS A 79 8.45 4.40 -5.27
N ILE A 80 7.69 5.31 -5.87
CA ILE A 80 7.66 6.72 -5.41
C ILE A 80 7.14 6.79 -3.98
N VAL A 81 6.01 6.14 -3.66
CA VAL A 81 5.45 6.15 -2.30
C VAL A 81 6.39 5.51 -1.29
N PHE A 82 7.02 4.40 -1.64
CA PHE A 82 7.99 3.73 -0.78
C PHE A 82 9.14 4.69 -0.43
N LEU A 83 9.68 5.40 -1.42
CA LEU A 83 10.73 6.39 -1.18
C LEU A 83 10.26 7.54 -0.29
N VAL A 84 9.01 8.00 -0.44
CA VAL A 84 8.42 9.00 0.47
C VAL A 84 8.37 8.47 1.89
N GLY A 85 7.92 7.23 2.09
CA GLY A 85 7.90 6.59 3.41
C GLY A 85 9.29 6.44 4.02
N VAL A 86 10.29 6.01 3.24
CA VAL A 86 11.69 5.94 3.71
C VAL A 86 12.20 7.32 4.14
N ILE A 87 11.93 8.34 3.33
CA ILE A 87 12.35 9.71 3.63
C ILE A 87 11.66 10.21 4.91
N ASP A 88 10.38 9.92 5.11
CA ASP A 88 9.65 10.37 6.28
C ASP A 88 10.10 9.64 7.56
N ASP A 89 10.28 8.31 7.50
CA ASP A 89 10.79 7.51 8.61
C ASP A 89 12.19 8.00 9.07
N ILE A 90 13.04 8.48 8.16
CA ILE A 90 14.40 8.94 8.48
C ILE A 90 14.44 10.42 8.91
N TYR A 91 13.69 11.29 8.22
CA TYR A 91 13.86 12.74 8.35
C TYR A 91 12.67 13.46 9.01
N ALA A 92 11.56 12.77 9.28
CA ALA A 92 10.33 13.33 9.81
C ALA A 92 9.92 14.61 9.05
N ILE A 93 9.59 14.45 7.77
CA ILE A 93 9.35 15.58 6.87
C ILE A 93 8.04 16.30 7.22
N ARG A 94 7.92 17.56 6.79
CA ARG A 94 6.70 18.34 7.04
C ARG A 94 5.51 17.71 6.30
N GLN A 95 4.36 17.67 6.97
CA GLN A 95 3.12 17.11 6.42
C GLN A 95 2.74 17.64 5.03
N ARG A 96 2.91 18.95 4.78
CA ARG A 96 2.64 19.55 3.45
C ARG A 96 3.56 19.00 2.36
N THR A 97 4.82 18.76 2.69
CA THR A 97 5.81 18.17 1.78
C THR A 97 5.48 16.71 1.52
N LYS A 98 5.15 15.94 2.58
CA LYS A 98 4.71 14.54 2.47
C LYS A 98 3.53 14.41 1.51
N LEU A 99 2.47 15.20 1.72
CA LEU A 99 1.27 15.19 0.86
C LEU A 99 1.60 15.55 -0.60
N ALA A 100 2.47 16.53 -0.83
CA ALA A 100 2.87 16.91 -2.20
C ALA A 100 3.65 15.80 -2.92
N LEU A 101 4.52 15.08 -2.20
CA LEU A 101 5.27 13.94 -2.77
C LEU A 101 4.35 12.74 -3.02
N LEU A 102 3.39 12.48 -2.12
CA LEU A 102 2.38 11.43 -2.32
C LEU A 102 1.47 11.77 -3.51
N ALA A 103 1.07 13.02 -3.67
CA ALA A 103 0.31 13.50 -4.83
C ALA A 103 1.06 13.23 -6.15
N PHE A 104 2.39 13.45 -6.16
CA PHE A 104 3.23 13.19 -7.32
C PHE A 104 3.26 11.70 -7.73
N SER A 105 3.06 10.78 -6.78
CA SER A 105 3.03 9.33 -7.07
C SER A 105 1.87 8.91 -7.98
N ALA A 106 0.84 9.76 -8.17
CA ALA A 106 -0.26 9.50 -9.11
C ALA A 106 0.11 9.76 -10.57
N VAL A 107 1.14 10.56 -10.84
CA VAL A 107 1.50 11.01 -12.20
C VAL A 107 1.71 9.85 -13.19
N PRO A 108 2.43 8.76 -12.85
CA PRO A 108 2.56 7.61 -13.76
C PRO A 108 1.20 7.03 -14.17
N LEU A 109 0.25 6.96 -13.25
CA LEU A 109 -1.06 6.37 -13.45
C LEU A 109 -1.91 7.18 -14.42
N LEU A 110 -1.67 8.48 -14.55
CA LEU A 110 -2.41 9.35 -15.48
C LEU A 110 -2.13 9.00 -16.96
N PHE A 111 -1.02 8.32 -17.24
CA PHE A 111 -0.66 7.89 -18.59
C PHE A 111 -1.28 6.54 -18.99
N TYR A 112 -1.86 5.80 -18.04
CA TYR A 112 -2.39 4.46 -18.28
C TYR A 112 -3.85 4.26 -17.83
N GLY A 113 -4.27 4.92 -16.75
CA GLY A 113 -5.61 4.76 -16.21
C GLY A 113 -6.66 5.14 -17.25
N GLU A 114 -7.80 4.45 -17.26
CA GLU A 114 -8.88 4.54 -18.25
C GLU A 114 -9.50 5.93 -18.40
N GLY A 115 -9.09 6.87 -17.55
CA GLY A 115 -9.55 8.25 -17.56
C GLY A 115 -11.00 8.41 -17.17
N ILE A 116 -11.59 7.37 -16.59
CA ILE A 116 -12.96 7.40 -16.12
C ILE A 116 -12.92 7.18 -14.62
N ILE A 117 -13.47 8.15 -13.89
CA ILE A 117 -13.83 8.01 -12.49
C ILE A 117 -15.33 7.79 -12.42
N ASP A 118 -15.73 6.62 -11.93
CA ASP A 118 -17.13 6.28 -11.71
C ASP A 118 -17.51 6.52 -10.23
N LEU A 119 -18.37 7.51 -9.99
CA LEU A 119 -18.95 7.83 -8.67
C LEU A 119 -20.34 7.18 -8.49
N SER A 120 -20.65 6.12 -9.22
CA SER A 120 -21.94 5.40 -9.29
C SER A 120 -23.09 6.18 -9.95
N PHE A 121 -23.23 7.47 -9.63
CA PHE A 121 -24.28 8.34 -10.18
C PHE A 121 -23.75 9.34 -11.21
N VAL A 122 -22.44 9.59 -11.18
CA VAL A 122 -21.75 10.53 -12.06
C VAL A 122 -20.48 9.87 -12.57
N LYS A 123 -20.30 9.88 -13.90
CA LYS A 123 -19.06 9.46 -14.55
C LYS A 123 -18.28 10.68 -14.98
N ILE A 124 -17.04 10.78 -14.52
CA ILE A 124 -16.11 11.84 -14.91
C ILE A 124 -15.12 11.21 -15.89
N GLY A 125 -15.19 11.64 -17.14
CA GLY A 125 -14.26 11.18 -18.18
C GLY A 125 -12.91 11.91 -18.14
N TYR A 126 -12.05 11.60 -19.11
CA TYR A 126 -10.70 12.15 -19.19
C TYR A 126 -10.72 13.67 -19.20
N GLY A 127 -9.81 14.28 -18.45
CA GLY A 127 -9.63 15.72 -18.43
C GLY A 127 -8.97 16.23 -17.15
N PRO A 128 -8.87 17.56 -16.99
CA PRO A 128 -8.24 18.17 -15.83
C PRO A 128 -8.86 17.73 -14.50
N LEU A 129 -10.18 17.52 -14.46
CA LEU A 129 -10.88 17.08 -13.26
C LEU A 129 -10.49 15.65 -12.85
N TYR A 130 -10.41 14.71 -13.81
CA TYR A 130 -9.90 13.36 -13.57
C TYR A 130 -8.47 13.41 -12.97
N ALA A 131 -7.58 14.20 -13.58
CA ALA A 131 -6.20 14.31 -13.11
C ALA A 131 -6.12 14.89 -11.69
N ILE A 132 -6.89 15.94 -11.39
CA ILE A 132 -6.97 16.53 -10.05
C ILE A 132 -7.46 15.50 -9.03
N MET A 133 -8.52 14.76 -9.36
CA MET A 133 -9.09 13.76 -8.45
C MET A 133 -8.13 12.59 -8.21
N ALA A 134 -7.45 12.09 -9.24
CA ALA A 134 -6.45 11.03 -9.09
C ALA A 134 -5.27 11.48 -8.21
N ILE A 135 -4.75 12.69 -8.44
CA ILE A 135 -3.64 13.25 -7.65
C ILE A 135 -4.02 13.44 -6.18
N ILE A 136 -5.18 14.06 -5.92
CA ILE A 136 -5.67 14.28 -4.56
C ILE A 136 -6.02 12.95 -3.89
N GLY A 137 -6.71 12.06 -4.61
CA GLY A 137 -7.13 10.75 -4.11
C GLY A 137 -5.94 9.89 -3.70
N MET A 138 -4.86 9.89 -4.50
CA MET A 138 -3.64 9.16 -4.17
C MET A 138 -2.98 9.67 -2.89
N ALA A 139 -2.84 10.99 -2.74
CA ALA A 139 -2.28 11.60 -1.54
C ALA A 139 -3.16 11.35 -0.31
N ALA A 140 -4.49 11.49 -0.46
CA ALA A 140 -5.45 11.27 0.60
C ALA A 140 -5.45 9.81 1.06
N ALA A 141 -5.58 8.85 0.14
CA ALA A 141 -5.61 7.43 0.49
C ALA A 141 -4.35 7.00 1.24
N SER A 142 -3.17 7.35 0.73
CA SER A 142 -1.88 7.01 1.35
C SER A 142 -1.76 7.63 2.74
N ASN A 143 -2.15 8.90 2.90
CA ASN A 143 -2.04 9.59 4.17
C ASN A 143 -3.07 9.13 5.21
N LEU A 144 -4.28 8.78 4.78
CA LEU A 144 -5.35 8.27 5.65
C LEU A 144 -4.92 6.95 6.32
N THR A 145 -4.30 6.03 5.58
CA THR A 145 -3.82 4.77 6.17
C THR A 145 -2.64 4.94 7.11
N ASN A 146 -1.87 6.03 6.95
CA ASN A 146 -0.74 6.35 7.83
C ASN A 146 -1.18 7.03 9.14
N ILE A 147 -2.23 7.86 9.12
CA ILE A 147 -2.76 8.49 10.34
C ILE A 147 -3.37 7.45 11.28
N LEU A 148 -4.04 6.43 10.74
CA LEU A 148 -4.64 5.35 11.51
C LEU A 148 -3.63 4.24 11.83
N GLU A 149 -2.59 4.61 12.58
CA GLU A 149 -1.59 3.68 13.13
C GLU A 149 -1.35 4.01 14.61
N GLY A 150 -1.83 3.15 15.50
CA GLY A 150 -1.58 3.27 16.95
C GLY A 150 -1.32 1.93 17.64
N PHE A 151 -1.89 0.84 17.13
CA PHE A 151 -1.85 -0.46 17.80
C PHE A 151 -1.19 -1.58 16.98
N ASN A 152 -0.63 -2.56 17.69
CA ASN A 152 0.03 -3.73 17.11
C ASN A 152 -0.92 -4.52 16.17
N GLY A 153 -0.61 -4.55 14.88
CA GLY A 153 -1.39 -5.27 13.87
C GLY A 153 -2.56 -4.49 13.29
N GLU A 154 -2.79 -3.24 13.72
CA GLU A 154 -3.94 -2.43 13.30
C GLU A 154 -3.88 -2.06 11.82
N SER A 155 -2.93 -1.22 11.41
CA SER A 155 -2.89 -0.69 10.04
C SER A 155 -2.68 -1.80 9.01
N ILE A 156 -1.80 -2.77 9.32
CA ILE A 156 -1.60 -3.95 8.46
C ILE A 156 -2.85 -4.81 8.39
N GLY A 157 -3.52 -5.06 9.52
CA GLY A 157 -4.76 -5.84 9.58
C GLY A 157 -5.89 -5.19 8.79
N LEU A 158 -6.09 -3.89 8.95
CA LEU A 158 -7.02 -3.10 8.15
C LEU A 158 -6.64 -3.16 6.67
N GLY A 159 -5.36 -3.04 6.33
CA GLY A 159 -4.87 -3.21 4.96
C GLY A 159 -5.23 -4.58 4.36
N VAL A 160 -5.06 -5.67 5.11
CA VAL A 160 -5.47 -7.03 4.70
C VAL A 160 -6.99 -7.10 4.47
N ILE A 161 -7.79 -6.52 5.36
CA ILE A 161 -9.25 -6.50 5.24
C ILE A 161 -9.68 -5.69 4.01
N SER A 162 -9.19 -4.46 3.87
CA SER A 162 -9.55 -3.56 2.78
C SER A 162 -9.15 -4.14 1.42
N THR A 163 -7.90 -4.61 1.28
CA THR A 163 -7.43 -5.20 0.02
C THR A 163 -8.15 -6.52 -0.29
N GLY A 164 -8.35 -7.39 0.71
CA GLY A 164 -9.08 -8.65 0.54
C GLY A 164 -10.52 -8.45 0.09
N PHE A 165 -11.23 -7.47 0.66
CA PHE A 165 -12.59 -7.13 0.24
C PHE A 165 -12.64 -6.60 -1.19
N MET A 166 -11.74 -5.69 -1.55
CA MET A 166 -11.68 -5.15 -2.92
C MET A 166 -11.37 -6.24 -3.96
N ILE A 167 -10.48 -7.18 -3.64
CA ILE A 167 -10.18 -8.33 -4.51
C ILE A 167 -11.43 -9.20 -4.69
N ALA A 168 -12.14 -9.53 -3.60
CA ALA A 168 -13.33 -10.35 -3.66
C ALA A 168 -14.44 -9.70 -4.49
N ASP A 169 -14.73 -8.42 -4.27
CA ASP A 169 -15.71 -7.64 -5.05
C ASP A 169 -15.33 -7.59 -6.53
N SER A 170 -14.07 -7.23 -6.82
CA SER A 170 -13.60 -7.10 -8.20
C SER A 170 -13.60 -8.43 -8.95
N TRP A 171 -13.29 -9.54 -8.26
CA TRP A 171 -13.40 -10.88 -8.83
C TRP A 171 -14.85 -11.23 -9.19
N LEU A 172 -15.81 -10.91 -8.33
CA LEU A 172 -17.23 -11.16 -8.58
C LEU A 172 -17.79 -10.31 -9.73
N LEU A 173 -17.29 -9.08 -9.87
CA LEU A 173 -17.68 -8.15 -10.93
C LEU A 173 -16.89 -8.33 -12.25
N GLY A 174 -15.89 -9.20 -12.27
CA GLY A 174 -15.03 -9.43 -13.44
C GLY A 174 -14.03 -8.30 -13.73
N ASN A 175 -13.75 -7.44 -12.75
CA ASN A 175 -12.73 -6.39 -12.86
C ASN A 175 -11.35 -6.97 -12.50
N GLU A 176 -10.67 -7.51 -13.51
CA GLU A 176 -9.35 -8.12 -13.32
C GLU A 176 -8.28 -7.09 -12.91
N THR A 177 -8.39 -5.82 -13.34
CA THR A 177 -7.41 -4.76 -13.08
C THR A 177 -7.13 -4.59 -11.58
N ILE A 178 -8.19 -4.50 -10.76
CA ILE A 178 -8.04 -4.35 -9.31
C ILE A 178 -7.41 -5.61 -8.68
N VAL A 179 -7.79 -6.80 -9.16
CA VAL A 179 -7.23 -8.07 -8.68
C VAL A 179 -5.72 -8.14 -8.94
N TRP A 180 -5.29 -7.81 -10.16
CA TRP A 180 -3.87 -7.81 -10.54
C TRP A 180 -3.02 -6.83 -9.71
N ILE A 181 -3.61 -5.70 -9.30
CA ILE A 181 -2.94 -4.70 -8.47
C ILE A 181 -2.92 -5.14 -6.99
N LEU A 182 -4.06 -5.52 -6.43
CA LEU A 182 -4.18 -5.68 -4.98
C LEU A 182 -3.76 -7.05 -4.47
N PHE A 183 -3.80 -8.11 -5.29
CA PHE A 183 -3.56 -9.45 -4.74
C PHE A 183 -2.11 -9.68 -4.26
N PRO A 184 -1.06 -9.20 -4.95
CA PRO A 184 0.31 -9.20 -4.42
C PRO A 184 0.45 -8.36 -3.14
N VAL A 185 -0.27 -7.23 -3.06
CA VAL A 185 -0.28 -6.38 -1.88
C VAL A 185 -0.92 -7.11 -0.70
N PHE A 186 -2.11 -7.68 -0.88
CA PHE A 186 -2.78 -8.51 0.12
C PHE A 186 -1.87 -9.64 0.63
N ALA A 187 -1.19 -10.34 -0.28
CA ALA A 187 -0.27 -11.41 0.05
C ALA A 187 0.94 -10.95 0.89
N SER A 188 1.59 -9.84 0.52
CA SER A 188 2.70 -9.30 1.33
C SER A 188 2.23 -8.79 2.70
N LEU A 189 1.07 -8.14 2.78
CA LEU A 189 0.48 -7.71 4.05
C LEU A 189 0.14 -8.90 4.95
N LEU A 190 -0.42 -9.98 4.40
CA LEU A 190 -0.73 -11.20 5.16
C LEU A 190 0.55 -11.85 5.73
N ALA A 191 1.63 -11.91 4.94
CA ALA A 191 2.92 -12.41 5.41
C ALA A 191 3.49 -11.54 6.54
N PHE A 192 3.46 -10.21 6.37
CA PHE A 192 3.98 -9.27 7.36
C PHE A 192 3.17 -9.27 8.66
N LEU A 193 1.84 -9.42 8.57
CA LEU A 193 0.93 -9.47 9.72
C LEU A 193 1.30 -10.58 10.72
N LEU A 194 1.88 -11.68 10.26
CA LEU A 194 2.36 -12.77 11.14
C LEU A 194 3.39 -12.29 12.18
N PHE A 195 4.16 -11.25 11.84
CA PHE A 195 5.19 -10.64 12.69
C PHE A 195 4.72 -9.36 13.38
N ASN A 196 3.81 -8.60 12.74
CA ASN A 196 3.30 -7.33 13.27
C ASN A 196 2.11 -7.47 14.24
N ARG A 197 1.36 -8.58 14.18
CA ARG A 197 0.26 -8.87 15.11
C ARG A 197 0.71 -8.83 16.58
N TYR A 198 -0.23 -8.55 17.49
CA TYR A 198 0.06 -8.50 18.92
C TYR A 198 0.59 -9.85 19.46
N PRO A 199 1.69 -9.86 20.25
CA PRO A 199 2.61 -8.76 20.51
C PRO A 199 3.55 -8.53 19.30
N SER A 200 3.65 -7.28 18.83
CA SER A 200 4.41 -6.96 17.61
C SER A 200 5.91 -7.23 17.77
N LYS A 201 6.50 -7.78 16.71
CA LYS A 201 7.95 -8.02 16.55
C LYS A 201 8.61 -7.07 15.55
N VAL A 202 7.82 -6.29 14.81
CA VAL A 202 8.28 -5.32 13.81
C VAL A 202 7.17 -4.30 13.57
N PHE A 203 7.53 -3.02 13.52
CA PHE A 203 6.61 -1.96 13.11
C PHE A 203 6.73 -1.70 11.62
N PRO A 204 5.61 -1.45 10.91
CA PRO A 204 5.66 -1.19 9.49
C PRO A 204 6.34 0.15 9.19
N GLY A 205 6.14 1.16 10.03
CA GLY A 205 6.57 2.54 9.76
C GLY A 205 5.80 3.15 8.59
N ASP A 206 6.16 4.38 8.25
CA ASP A 206 5.57 5.10 7.12
C ASP A 206 5.91 4.41 5.79
N THR A 207 7.09 3.78 5.72
CA THR A 207 7.48 2.87 4.64
C THR A 207 6.46 1.77 4.35
N GLY A 208 5.67 1.34 5.33
CA GLY A 208 4.66 0.30 5.16
C GLY A 208 3.24 0.86 5.06
N THR A 209 2.85 1.78 5.95
CA THR A 209 1.46 2.24 6.04
C THR A 209 1.04 3.13 4.87
N LEU A 210 1.96 3.90 4.29
CA LEU A 210 1.68 4.67 3.07
C LEU A 210 1.42 3.75 1.86
N LEU A 211 2.10 2.60 1.79
CA LEU A 211 1.94 1.65 0.68
C LEU A 211 0.54 1.04 0.63
N ILE A 212 -0.12 0.88 1.78
CA ILE A 212 -1.48 0.32 1.87
C ILE A 212 -2.45 1.26 1.14
N GLY A 213 -2.50 2.52 1.57
CA GLY A 213 -3.38 3.52 0.98
C GLY A 213 -3.01 3.83 -0.47
N ALA A 214 -1.72 3.86 -0.80
CA ALA A 214 -1.25 4.00 -2.17
C ALA A 214 -1.73 2.87 -3.08
N SER A 215 -1.66 1.62 -2.61
CA SER A 215 -2.12 0.46 -3.40
C SER A 215 -3.63 0.50 -3.65
N ILE A 216 -4.41 0.89 -2.64
CA ILE A 216 -5.85 1.13 -2.78
C ILE A 216 -6.08 2.26 -3.80
N GLY A 217 -5.39 3.39 -3.67
CA GLY A 217 -5.46 4.52 -4.62
C GLY A 217 -5.12 4.13 -6.05
N ILE A 218 -4.05 3.36 -6.27
CA ILE A 218 -3.65 2.83 -7.59
C ILE A 218 -4.77 1.95 -8.16
N SER A 219 -5.32 1.04 -7.36
CA SER A 219 -6.40 0.16 -7.81
C SER A 219 -7.66 0.92 -8.20
N VAL A 220 -7.98 2.00 -7.48
CA VAL A 220 -9.12 2.86 -7.76
C VAL A 220 -8.91 3.68 -9.03
N ILE A 221 -7.73 4.27 -9.21
CA ILE A 221 -7.41 5.10 -10.37
C ILE A 221 -7.38 4.26 -11.65
N LEU A 222 -6.82 3.05 -11.59
CA LEU A 222 -6.67 2.18 -12.76
C LEU A 222 -7.92 1.32 -13.01
N GLY A 223 -8.63 0.92 -11.96
CA GLY A 223 -9.80 0.05 -12.03
C GLY A 223 -11.15 0.77 -12.01
N GLY A 224 -11.18 2.08 -11.79
CA GLY A 224 -12.38 2.94 -11.95
C GLY A 224 -13.40 2.91 -10.80
N HIS A 225 -13.22 2.07 -9.77
CA HIS A 225 -14.21 1.87 -8.70
C HIS A 225 -13.97 2.80 -7.49
N VAL A 226 -14.24 4.11 -7.63
CA VAL A 226 -13.95 5.09 -6.58
C VAL A 226 -14.75 4.88 -5.30
N LEU A 227 -16.04 4.59 -5.40
CA LEU A 227 -16.90 4.40 -4.24
C LEU A 227 -16.42 3.24 -3.36
N LEU A 228 -15.95 2.15 -3.98
CA LEU A 228 -15.39 1.00 -3.27
C LEU A 228 -14.17 1.40 -2.45
N GLY A 229 -13.25 2.17 -3.05
CA GLY A 229 -12.08 2.72 -2.36
C GLY A 229 -12.45 3.57 -1.15
N VAL A 230 -13.46 4.44 -1.29
CA VAL A 230 -13.97 5.26 -0.18
C VAL A 230 -14.55 4.36 0.93
N ILE A 231 -15.36 3.36 0.58
CA ILE A 231 -15.98 2.45 1.55
C ILE A 231 -14.91 1.70 2.36
N VAL A 232 -13.90 1.13 1.72
CA VAL A 232 -12.86 0.36 2.44
C VAL A 232 -11.90 1.23 3.26
N LEU A 233 -11.88 2.55 2.98
CA LEU A 233 -11.15 3.56 3.74
C LEU A 233 -12.02 4.30 4.77
N MET A 234 -13.31 3.95 4.91
CA MET A 234 -14.22 4.60 5.85
C MET A 234 -13.69 4.63 7.29
N PRO A 235 -13.09 3.55 7.85
CA PRO A 235 -12.52 3.61 9.18
C PRO A 235 -11.49 4.74 9.33
N GLN A 236 -10.58 4.88 8.36
CA GLN A 236 -9.56 5.93 8.33
C GLN A 236 -10.16 7.32 8.14
N ILE A 237 -11.22 7.44 7.35
CA ILE A 237 -11.90 8.73 7.10
C ILE A 237 -12.64 9.22 8.34
N ILE A 238 -13.26 8.33 9.12
CA ILE A 238 -14.02 8.71 10.31
C ILE A 238 -13.09 9.17 11.44
N GLU A 239 -11.88 8.62 11.53
CA GLU A 239 -10.89 9.03 12.53
C GLU A 239 -10.08 10.27 12.16
N PHE A 240 -10.16 10.73 10.90
CA PHE A 240 -9.51 11.95 10.40
C PHE A 240 -10.30 13.22 10.74
#